data_AF-A4A8B8-F1
#
_entry.id   AF-A4A8B8-F1
#
_cell.length_a   1.000
_cell.length_b   1.000
_cell.length_c   1.000
_cell.angle_alpha   90.00
_cell.angle_beta   90.00
_cell.angle_gamma   90.00
#
_symmetry.space_group_name_H-M   'P 1'
#
loop_
_entity.id
_entity.type
_entity.pdbx_description
1 polymer ?
#
loop_
_entity_poly.entity_id
_entity_poly.type
_entity_poly.pdbx_seq_one_letter_code
_entity_poly.pdbx_strand_id
1 'polypeptide(L)'
;MRNYLANRPLLRFALAVFALLPACFLAWYFLGNFIAAPAIVLVKPVLLGWLGDTVASVALQGTDLLVMSHYGEDGGSIMKAELAGNQLGYTINTRTLSYSIPFFAALHFSTPMRAGWEKFSWCLLALWLLLAAGLISTVLKDLMLGLGTDFMDREPVPPADIIALLYQFSTLMVPPLAPVLLWAYTAKDSPAFIGLLPVALRPSADGGPDR
;
A
#
# COMPACT_ATOMS: atom_id res chain seq x y z
N MET A 1 -39.75 -0.57 -0.38
CA MET A 1 -38.27 -0.77 -0.37
C MET A 1 -37.50 0.35 0.37
N ARG A 2 -37.80 1.64 0.14
CA ARG A 2 -37.11 2.79 0.78
C ARG A 2 -37.12 2.79 2.33
N ASN A 3 -38.22 2.32 2.95
CA ASN A 3 -38.38 2.25 4.41
C ASN A 3 -37.70 1.04 5.08
N TYR A 4 -37.45 -0.06 4.35
CA TYR A 4 -36.84 -1.27 4.95
C TYR A 4 -35.34 -1.08 5.23
N LEU A 5 -34.65 -0.40 4.32
CA LEU A 5 -33.24 -0.07 4.50
C LEU A 5 -33.04 0.98 5.61
N ALA A 6 -34.03 1.83 5.89
CA ALA A 6 -33.97 2.89 6.91
C ALA A 6 -33.64 2.36 8.31
N ASN A 7 -34.13 1.16 8.59
CA ASN A 7 -33.99 0.54 9.90
C ASN A 7 -32.82 -0.45 9.98
N ARG A 8 -31.98 -0.55 8.92
CA ARG A 8 -30.82 -1.47 8.86
C ARG A 8 -29.55 -0.73 8.39
N PRO A 9 -28.92 0.09 9.24
CA PRO A 9 -27.76 0.90 8.88
C PRO A 9 -26.57 0.05 8.39
N LEU A 10 -26.38 -1.14 8.97
CA LEU A 10 -25.33 -2.08 8.56
C LEU A 10 -25.52 -2.61 7.13
N LEU A 11 -26.74 -3.02 6.79
CA LEU A 11 -27.04 -3.55 5.46
C LEU A 11 -26.85 -2.46 4.39
N ARG A 12 -27.25 -1.22 4.70
CA ARG A 12 -27.01 -0.06 3.83
C ARG A 12 -25.52 0.18 3.60
N PHE A 13 -24.74 0.19 4.67
CA PHE A 13 -23.29 0.35 4.60
C PHE A 13 -22.67 -0.75 3.74
N ALA A 14 -22.96 -2.03 4.01
CA ALA A 14 -22.41 -3.14 3.26
C ALA A 14 -22.76 -3.05 1.77
N LEU A 15 -24.02 -2.77 1.44
CA LEU A 15 -24.44 -2.59 0.05
C LEU A 15 -23.73 -1.41 -0.63
N ALA A 16 -23.53 -0.30 0.09
CA ALA A 16 -22.79 0.85 -0.43
C ALA A 16 -21.31 0.50 -0.69
N VAL A 17 -20.64 -0.20 0.23
CA VAL A 17 -19.27 -0.70 0.02
C VAL A 17 -19.21 -1.60 -1.21
N PHE A 18 -20.08 -2.61 -1.31
CA PHE A 18 -20.09 -3.53 -2.45
C PHE A 18 -20.42 -2.85 -3.78
N ALA A 19 -21.24 -1.80 -3.78
CA ALA A 19 -21.52 -1.01 -4.97
C ALA A 19 -20.34 -0.09 -5.36
N LEU A 20 -19.64 0.49 -4.38
CA LEU A 20 -18.50 1.39 -4.62
C LEU A 20 -17.22 0.66 -4.96
N LEU A 21 -17.02 -0.56 -4.46
CA LEU A 21 -15.82 -1.36 -4.70
C LEU A 21 -15.48 -1.48 -6.20
N PRO A 22 -16.39 -1.93 -7.09
CA PRO A 22 -16.11 -1.98 -8.54
C PRO A 22 -15.72 -0.63 -9.12
N ALA A 23 -16.40 0.46 -8.74
CA ALA A 23 -16.11 1.79 -9.25
C ALA A 23 -14.73 2.30 -8.79
N CYS A 24 -14.39 2.11 -7.51
CA CYS A 24 -13.09 2.50 -6.96
C CYS A 24 -11.96 1.69 -7.59
N PHE A 25 -12.13 0.37 -7.74
CA PHE A 25 -11.13 -0.48 -8.40
C PHE A 25 -10.98 -0.16 -9.88
N LEU A 26 -12.06 0.17 -10.59
CA LEU A 26 -12.00 0.60 -11.98
C LEU A 26 -11.23 1.92 -12.13
N ALA A 27 -11.54 2.90 -11.28
CA ALA A 27 -10.82 4.17 -11.25
C ALA A 27 -9.33 3.96 -10.95
N TRP A 28 -9.01 3.13 -9.95
CA TRP A 28 -7.62 2.79 -9.62
C TRP A 28 -6.89 2.07 -10.75
N TYR A 29 -7.57 1.18 -11.48
CA TYR A 29 -6.97 0.46 -12.60
C TYR A 29 -6.50 1.41 -13.70
N PHE A 30 -7.33 2.40 -14.06
CA PHE A 30 -6.99 3.40 -15.08
C PHE A 30 -6.03 4.48 -14.57
N LEU A 31 -6.11 4.84 -13.29
CA LEU A 31 -5.27 5.87 -12.67
C LEU A 31 -4.01 5.30 -12.01
N GLY A 32 -3.67 4.03 -12.26
CA GLY A 32 -2.63 3.32 -11.52
C GLY A 32 -1.28 4.05 -11.48
N ASN A 33 -0.86 4.64 -12.61
CA ASN A 33 0.36 5.46 -12.67
C ASN A 33 0.29 6.66 -11.71
N PHE A 34 -0.80 7.43 -11.76
CA PHE A 34 -1.00 8.61 -10.92
C PHE A 34 -1.11 8.25 -9.43
N ILE A 35 -1.72 7.11 -9.11
CA ILE A 35 -1.87 6.65 -7.73
C ILE A 35 -0.54 6.16 -7.15
N ALA A 36 0.29 5.51 -7.96
CA ALA A 36 1.60 5.01 -7.55
C ALA A 36 2.68 6.11 -7.50
N ALA A 37 2.59 7.12 -8.36
CA ALA A 37 3.62 8.15 -8.53
C ALA A 37 4.06 8.83 -7.21
N PRO A 38 3.18 9.22 -6.28
CA PRO A 38 3.59 9.81 -5.00
C PRO A 38 4.48 8.88 -4.17
N ALA A 39 4.17 7.58 -4.13
CA ALA A 39 5.02 6.61 -3.45
C ALA A 39 6.38 6.50 -4.16
N ILE A 40 6.44 6.54 -5.49
CA ILE A 40 7.72 6.47 -6.22
C ILE A 40 8.61 7.70 -5.95
N VAL A 41 8.02 8.88 -5.80
CA VAL A 41 8.76 10.10 -5.39
C VAL A 41 9.45 9.91 -4.05
N LEU A 42 8.88 9.11 -3.14
CA LEU A 42 9.49 8.77 -1.85
C LEU A 42 10.51 7.62 -1.97
N VAL A 43 10.18 6.58 -2.73
CA VAL A 43 11.01 5.38 -2.88
C VAL A 43 12.33 5.68 -3.60
N LYS A 44 12.29 6.44 -4.70
CA LYS A 44 13.47 6.73 -5.52
C LYS A 44 14.65 7.32 -4.73
N PRO A 45 14.51 8.42 -3.97
CA PRO A 45 15.63 8.98 -3.23
C PRO A 45 16.11 8.05 -2.11
N VAL A 46 15.21 7.27 -1.49
CA VAL A 46 15.61 6.29 -0.47
C VAL A 46 16.48 5.20 -1.09
N LEU A 47 16.07 4.60 -2.21
CA LEU A 47 16.84 3.54 -2.87
C LEU A 47 18.16 4.04 -3.44
N LEU A 48 18.18 5.21 -4.10
CA LEU A 48 19.42 5.76 -4.66
C LEU A 48 20.37 6.28 -3.58
N GLY A 49 19.84 6.79 -2.47
CA GLY A 49 20.66 7.26 -1.35
C GLY A 49 21.19 6.13 -0.48
N TRP A 50 20.44 5.03 -0.34
CA TRP A 50 20.82 3.89 0.49
C TRP A 50 21.62 2.84 -0.28
N LEU A 51 21.22 2.50 -1.50
CA LEU A 51 21.76 1.41 -2.31
C LEU A 51 22.41 1.92 -3.60
N GLY A 52 22.96 3.13 -3.59
CA GLY A 52 23.45 3.81 -4.80
C GLY A 52 24.58 3.08 -5.53
N ASP A 53 25.36 2.25 -4.84
CA ASP A 53 26.42 1.44 -5.46
C ASP A 53 25.84 0.24 -6.22
N THR A 54 24.67 -0.26 -5.81
CA THR A 54 23.96 -1.35 -6.48
C THR A 54 22.91 -0.88 -7.47
N VAL A 55 22.17 0.19 -7.16
CA VAL A 55 21.02 0.68 -7.90
C VAL A 55 21.40 1.87 -8.76
N ALA A 56 21.41 1.67 -10.08
CA ALA A 56 21.72 2.70 -11.06
C ALA A 56 20.58 3.68 -11.29
N SER A 57 19.34 3.18 -11.37
CA SER A 57 18.18 4.06 -11.56
C SER A 57 16.88 3.44 -11.06
N VAL A 58 15.94 4.33 -10.74
CA VAL A 58 14.58 3.98 -10.34
C VAL A 58 13.61 4.84 -11.15
N ALA A 59 12.69 4.18 -11.84
CA ALA A 59 11.71 4.83 -12.71
C ALA A 59 10.33 4.16 -12.61
N LEU A 60 9.29 4.92 -12.88
CA LEU A 60 7.93 4.41 -13.03
C LEU A 60 7.63 4.24 -14.52
N GLN A 61 7.38 3.01 -14.96
CA GLN A 61 6.97 2.68 -16.33
C GLN A 61 5.52 2.18 -16.31
N GLY A 62 4.59 3.06 -16.67
CA GLY A 62 3.16 2.76 -16.56
C GLY A 62 2.76 2.56 -15.11
N THR A 63 2.54 1.30 -14.71
CA THR A 63 2.23 0.93 -13.31
C THR A 63 3.34 0.14 -12.63
N ASP A 64 4.47 -0.04 -13.30
CA ASP A 64 5.56 -0.88 -12.82
C ASP A 64 6.70 0.02 -12.37
N LEU A 65 7.20 -0.25 -11.17
CA LEU A 65 8.46 0.30 -10.70
C LEU A 65 9.59 -0.50 -11.36
N LEU A 66 10.39 0.16 -12.19
CA LEU A 66 11.61 -0.40 -12.76
C LEU A 66 12.81 0.08 -11.95
N VAL A 67 13.59 -0.88 -11.45
CA VAL A 67 14.87 -0.65 -10.79
C VAL A 67 15.96 -1.27 -11.66
N MET A 68 16.89 -0.44 -12.13
CA MET A 68 18.06 -0.88 -12.88
C MET A 68 19.24 -0.96 -11.92
N SER A 69 19.97 -2.07 -11.96
CA SER A 69 21.20 -2.21 -11.17
C SER A 69 22.44 -1.80 -11.97
N HIS A 70 23.55 -1.58 -11.27
CA HIS A 70 24.89 -1.44 -11.85
C HIS A 70 25.50 -2.79 -12.26
N TYR A 71 24.74 -3.88 -12.15
CA TYR A 71 25.17 -5.24 -12.43
C TYR A 71 24.48 -5.78 -13.69
N GLY A 72 25.17 -6.70 -14.35
CA GLY A 72 24.68 -7.49 -15.47
C GLY A 72 24.99 -8.97 -15.24
N GLU A 73 24.55 -9.81 -16.17
CA GLU A 73 24.82 -11.25 -16.16
C GLU A 73 25.43 -11.66 -17.49
N ASP A 74 26.55 -12.38 -17.42
CA ASP A 74 27.13 -13.08 -18.57
C ASP A 74 27.52 -14.51 -18.16
N GLY A 75 27.08 -15.49 -18.94
CA GLY A 75 27.35 -16.91 -18.67
C GLY A 75 26.92 -17.41 -17.28
N GLY A 76 25.90 -16.80 -16.65
CA GLY A 76 25.45 -17.13 -15.28
C GLY A 76 26.27 -16.51 -14.15
N SER A 77 27.26 -15.66 -14.48
CA SER A 77 28.04 -14.91 -13.50
C SER A 77 27.57 -13.47 -13.42
N ILE A 78 27.33 -13.00 -12.20
CA ILE A 78 26.94 -11.62 -11.93
C ILE A 78 28.20 -10.76 -11.87
N MET A 79 28.23 -9.70 -12.66
CA MET A 79 29.36 -8.78 -12.75
C MET A 79 28.89 -7.36 -13.05
N LYS A 80 29.81 -6.39 -13.09
CA LYS A 80 29.45 -5.01 -13.45
C LYS A 80 28.84 -4.97 -14.86
N ALA A 81 27.80 -4.16 -15.02
CA ALA A 81 27.05 -4.05 -16.27
C ALA A 81 27.93 -3.75 -17.50
N GLU A 82 28.98 -2.95 -17.33
CA GLU A 82 29.96 -2.62 -18.37
C GLU A 82 30.70 -3.85 -18.90
N LEU A 83 30.97 -4.83 -18.03
CA LEU A 83 31.67 -6.08 -18.37
C LEU A 83 30.71 -7.11 -18.95
N ALA A 84 29.49 -7.18 -18.41
CA ALA A 84 28.44 -8.10 -18.89
C ALA A 84 27.82 -7.67 -20.23
N GLY A 85 27.96 -6.39 -20.61
CA GLY A 85 27.31 -5.83 -21.81
C GLY A 85 25.79 -5.68 -21.69
N ASN A 86 25.22 -5.88 -20.50
CA ASN A 86 23.80 -5.74 -20.21
C ASN A 86 23.57 -5.21 -18.77
N GLN A 87 22.32 -4.89 -18.43
CA GLN A 87 21.92 -4.48 -17.09
C GLN A 87 20.77 -5.36 -16.59
N LEU A 88 20.85 -5.74 -15.32
CA LEU A 88 19.77 -6.45 -14.65
C LEU A 88 18.69 -5.46 -14.22
N GLY A 89 17.47 -5.79 -14.62
CA GLY A 89 16.28 -5.00 -14.36
C GLY A 89 15.24 -5.71 -13.54
N TYR A 90 14.83 -5.07 -12.45
CA TYR A 90 13.82 -5.57 -11.55
C TYR A 90 12.54 -4.77 -11.76
N THR A 91 11.50 -5.45 -12.23
CA THR A 91 10.18 -4.86 -12.49
C THR A 91 9.20 -5.28 -11.41
N ILE A 92 8.60 -4.29 -10.74
CA ILE A 92 7.67 -4.51 -9.64
C ILE A 92 6.35 -3.86 -9.99
N ASN A 93 5.30 -4.68 -10.14
CA ASN A 93 3.97 -4.15 -10.38
C ASN A 93 3.42 -3.50 -9.10
N THR A 94 3.30 -2.16 -9.12
CA THR A 94 2.85 -1.37 -7.96
C THR A 94 1.40 -1.65 -7.57
N ARG A 95 0.61 -2.26 -8.46
CA ARG A 95 -0.79 -2.64 -8.18
C ARG A 95 -0.90 -3.77 -7.15
N THR A 96 0.14 -4.58 -7.01
CA THR A 96 0.18 -5.65 -6.00
C THR A 96 0.13 -5.13 -4.57
N LEU A 97 0.53 -3.88 -4.35
CA LEU A 97 0.56 -3.23 -3.03
C LEU A 97 -0.47 -2.10 -2.90
N SER A 98 -0.72 -1.36 -3.99
CA SER A 98 -1.56 -0.16 -3.97
C SER A 98 -3.06 -0.43 -3.97
N TYR A 99 -3.52 -1.69 -4.10
CA TYR A 99 -4.95 -2.03 -4.04
C TYR A 99 -5.61 -1.71 -2.68
N SER A 100 -4.80 -1.44 -1.65
CA SER A 100 -5.25 -0.87 -0.38
C SER A 100 -5.98 0.47 -0.55
N ILE A 101 -5.58 1.29 -1.53
CA ILE A 101 -6.13 2.63 -1.78
C ILE A 101 -7.59 2.57 -2.27
N PRO A 102 -7.94 1.87 -3.38
CA PRO A 102 -9.34 1.75 -3.80
C PRO A 102 -10.20 1.04 -2.76
N PHE A 103 -9.64 0.09 -2.00
CA PHE A 103 -10.37 -0.57 -0.92
C PHE A 103 -10.70 0.42 0.21
N PHE A 104 -9.72 1.20 0.68
CA PHE A 104 -9.95 2.27 1.65
C PHE A 104 -10.97 3.29 1.15
N ALA A 105 -10.87 3.71 -0.12
CA ALA A 105 -11.80 4.67 -0.70
C ALA A 105 -13.25 4.18 -0.66
N ALA A 106 -13.50 2.91 -1.00
CA ALA A 106 -14.84 2.33 -0.92
C ALA A 106 -15.39 2.31 0.51
N LEU A 107 -14.55 1.97 1.51
CA LEU A 107 -14.93 2.02 2.93
C LEU A 107 -15.20 3.44 3.43
N HIS A 108 -14.34 4.38 3.04
CA HIS A 108 -14.46 5.78 3.45
C HIS A 108 -15.72 6.42 2.87
N PHE A 109 -15.93 6.33 1.55
CA PHE A 109 -17.05 7.00 0.87
C PHE A 109 -18.41 6.31 1.09
N SER A 110 -18.43 5.08 1.58
CA SER A 110 -19.66 4.43 2.06
C SER A 110 -20.07 4.85 3.47
N THR A 111 -19.21 5.59 4.18
CA THR A 111 -19.45 6.01 5.57
C THR A 111 -19.75 7.52 5.63
N PRO A 112 -20.88 7.96 6.21
CA PRO A 112 -21.11 9.38 6.46
C PRO A 112 -20.20 9.88 7.60
N MET A 113 -19.29 10.80 7.29
CA MET A 113 -18.26 11.29 8.23
C MET A 113 -18.19 12.83 8.24
N ARG A 114 -18.04 13.43 9.43
CA ARG A 114 -17.65 14.85 9.57
C ARG A 114 -16.18 15.01 9.18
N ALA A 115 -15.86 16.09 8.46
CA ALA A 115 -14.52 16.34 7.91
C ALA A 115 -13.97 15.17 7.07
N GLY A 116 -14.84 14.53 6.27
CA GLY A 116 -14.49 13.33 5.48
C GLY A 116 -13.25 13.54 4.61
N TRP A 117 -13.18 14.65 3.87
CA TRP A 117 -12.04 14.94 2.98
C TRP A 117 -10.70 15.10 3.68
N GLU A 118 -10.66 15.74 4.86
CA GLU A 118 -9.42 15.89 5.63
C GLU A 118 -8.93 14.52 6.12
N LYS A 119 -9.83 13.73 6.71
CA LYS A 119 -9.54 12.37 7.17
C LYS A 119 -9.11 11.46 6.02
N PHE A 120 -9.75 11.58 4.86
CA PHE A 120 -9.41 10.84 3.66
C PHE A 120 -7.99 11.17 3.21
N SER A 121 -7.62 12.45 3.13
CA SER A 121 -6.28 12.89 2.72
C SER A 121 -5.18 12.38 3.66
N TRP A 122 -5.40 12.43 4.98
CA TRP A 122 -4.45 11.88 5.96
C TRP A 122 -4.27 10.37 5.84
N CYS A 123 -5.37 9.63 5.65
CA CYS A 123 -5.29 8.18 5.44
C CYS A 123 -4.63 7.83 4.11
N LEU A 124 -4.91 8.60 3.05
CA LEU A 124 -4.28 8.43 1.75
C LEU A 124 -2.77 8.65 1.83
N LEU A 125 -2.33 9.68 2.56
CA LEU A 125 -0.91 9.91 2.83
C LEU A 125 -0.28 8.73 3.59
N ALA A 126 -0.96 8.22 4.63
CA ALA A 126 -0.49 7.04 5.36
C ALA A 126 -0.38 5.79 4.46
N LEU A 127 -1.35 5.58 3.57
CA LEU A 127 -1.32 4.49 2.60
C LEU A 127 -0.17 4.64 1.59
N TRP A 128 0.17 5.86 1.16
CA TRP A 128 1.34 6.09 0.30
C TRP A 128 2.66 5.81 1.03
N LEU A 129 2.78 6.13 2.32
CA LEU A 129 3.96 5.77 3.11
C LEU A 129 4.10 4.25 3.24
N LEU A 130 2.99 3.55 3.49
CA LEU A 130 2.96 2.09 3.55
C LEU A 130 3.28 1.46 2.19
N LEU A 131 2.76 2.02 1.10
CA LEU A 131 3.08 1.60 -0.27
C LEU A 131 4.57 1.79 -0.56
N ALA A 132 5.16 2.93 -0.20
CA ALA A 132 6.58 3.20 -0.38
C ALA A 132 7.44 2.19 0.40
N ALA A 133 7.11 1.94 1.67
CA ALA A 133 7.79 0.92 2.46
C ALA A 133 7.70 -0.47 1.83
N GLY A 134 6.50 -0.87 1.36
CA GLY A 134 6.32 -2.17 0.70
C GLY A 134 7.07 -2.30 -0.62
N LEU A 135 7.16 -1.22 -1.41
CA LEU A 135 7.97 -1.20 -2.64
C LEU A 135 9.46 -1.35 -2.32
N ILE A 136 9.96 -0.64 -1.30
CA ILE A 136 11.36 -0.78 -0.85
C ILE A 136 11.62 -2.22 -0.41
N SER A 137 10.75 -2.82 0.42
CA SER A 137 10.90 -4.22 0.83
C SER A 137 10.89 -5.18 -0.34
N THR A 138 10.09 -4.91 -1.38
CA THR A 138 10.03 -5.74 -2.59
C THR A 138 11.31 -5.61 -3.42
N VAL A 139 11.84 -4.39 -3.57
CA VAL A 139 13.14 -4.15 -4.23
C VAL A 139 14.26 -4.86 -3.49
N LEU A 140 14.33 -4.74 -2.16
CA LEU A 140 15.33 -5.45 -1.35
C LEU A 140 15.25 -6.97 -1.57
N LYS A 141 14.03 -7.53 -1.58
CA LYS A 141 13.82 -8.95 -1.86
C LYS A 141 14.29 -9.33 -3.26
N ASP A 142 13.97 -8.53 -4.27
CA ASP A 142 14.36 -8.83 -5.66
C ASP A 142 15.86 -8.71 -5.87
N LEU A 143 16.52 -7.71 -5.29
CA LEU A 143 17.97 -7.57 -5.31
C LEU A 143 18.66 -8.70 -4.53
N MET A 144 18.14 -9.08 -3.37
CA MET A 144 18.65 -10.20 -2.58
C MET A 144 18.59 -11.53 -3.37
N LEU A 145 17.48 -11.80 -4.04
CA LEU A 145 17.32 -13.03 -4.82
C LEU A 145 18.09 -12.98 -6.15
N GLY A 146 18.17 -11.81 -6.77
CA GLY A 146 18.80 -11.62 -8.08
C GLY A 146 20.32 -11.53 -8.01
N LEU A 147 20.86 -10.80 -7.03
CA LEU A 147 22.30 -10.56 -6.87
C LEU A 147 22.94 -11.46 -5.81
N GLY A 148 22.15 -12.06 -4.91
CA GLY A 148 22.66 -12.97 -3.89
C GLY A 148 23.69 -12.30 -2.97
N THR A 149 24.83 -12.97 -2.77
CA THR A 149 25.92 -12.53 -1.89
C THR A 149 26.55 -11.21 -2.36
N ASP A 150 26.56 -10.92 -3.66
CA ASP A 150 27.11 -9.66 -4.18
C ASP A 150 26.34 -8.44 -3.66
N PHE A 151 25.05 -8.60 -3.34
CA PHE A 151 24.24 -7.57 -2.69
C PHE A 151 24.34 -7.63 -1.17
N MET A 152 24.17 -8.82 -0.59
CA MET A 152 24.08 -8.99 0.86
C MET A 152 25.40 -8.65 1.59
N ASP A 153 26.55 -8.86 0.96
CA ASP A 153 27.86 -8.64 1.58
C ASP A 153 28.39 -7.22 1.37
N ARG A 154 27.86 -6.48 0.39
CA ARG A 154 28.37 -5.16 -0.02
C ARG A 154 27.53 -4.00 0.47
N GLU A 155 26.22 -4.18 0.58
CA GLU A 155 25.31 -3.12 0.98
C GLU A 155 24.99 -3.22 2.49
N PRO A 156 24.76 -2.08 3.18
CA PRO A 156 24.33 -2.09 4.57
C PRO A 156 22.84 -2.45 4.68
N VAL A 157 22.52 -3.70 4.36
CA VAL A 157 21.14 -4.23 4.31
C VAL A 157 20.84 -5.15 5.50
N PRO A 158 19.55 -5.29 5.88
CA PRO A 158 19.16 -6.25 6.91
C PRO A 158 19.48 -7.69 6.49
N PRO A 159 19.58 -8.64 7.44
CA PRO A 159 19.68 -10.06 7.12
C PRO A 159 18.54 -10.54 6.23
N ALA A 160 18.80 -11.58 5.44
CA ALA A 160 17.87 -12.12 4.46
C ALA A 160 16.48 -12.44 5.04
N ASP A 161 16.44 -13.03 6.24
CA ASP A 161 15.19 -13.36 6.94
C ASP A 161 14.34 -12.12 7.26
N ILE A 162 15.00 -11.00 7.60
CA ILE A 162 14.32 -9.74 7.89
C ILE A 162 13.79 -9.11 6.59
N ILE A 163 14.57 -9.16 5.50
CA ILE A 163 14.10 -8.70 4.18
C ILE A 163 12.88 -9.52 3.74
N ALA A 164 12.95 -10.84 3.87
CA ALA A 164 11.85 -11.75 3.52
C ALA A 164 10.59 -11.47 4.36
N LEU A 165 10.75 -11.31 5.68
CA LEU A 165 9.64 -10.98 6.57
C LEU A 165 9.00 -9.63 6.24
N LEU A 166 9.81 -8.59 6.01
CA LEU A 166 9.32 -7.26 5.63
C LEU A 166 8.56 -7.29 4.30
N TYR A 167 9.08 -8.02 3.31
CA TYR A 167 8.41 -8.25 2.04
C TYR A 167 7.07 -8.98 2.22
N GLN A 168 7.05 -10.10 2.96
CA GLN A 168 5.83 -10.89 3.19
C GLN A 168 4.78 -10.08 3.96
N PHE A 169 5.18 -9.37 5.01
CA PHE A 169 4.29 -8.52 5.78
C PHE A 169 3.70 -7.40 4.90
N SER A 170 4.56 -6.71 4.15
CA SER A 170 4.15 -5.60 3.27
C SER A 170 3.26 -6.04 2.12
N THR A 171 3.41 -7.27 1.61
CA THR A 171 2.61 -7.78 0.48
C THR A 171 1.33 -8.48 0.90
N LEU A 172 1.36 -9.26 1.99
CA LEU A 172 0.25 -10.11 2.40
C LEU A 172 -0.64 -9.46 3.45
N MET A 173 -0.07 -8.70 4.39
CA MET A 173 -0.80 -8.19 5.56
C MET A 173 -1.21 -6.74 5.38
N VAL A 174 -0.28 -5.88 4.98
CA VAL A 174 -0.54 -4.44 4.90
C VAL A 174 -1.68 -4.09 3.94
N PRO A 175 -1.73 -4.61 2.69
CA PRO A 175 -2.71 -4.13 1.73
C PRO A 175 -4.18 -4.45 2.09
N PRO A 176 -4.54 -5.61 2.66
CA PRO A 176 -5.90 -5.84 3.14
C PRO A 176 -6.18 -5.22 4.52
N LEU A 177 -5.18 -5.13 5.41
CA LEU A 177 -5.41 -4.73 6.81
C LEU A 177 -5.35 -3.21 7.04
N ALA A 178 -4.33 -2.53 6.49
CA ALA A 178 -4.16 -1.09 6.64
C ALA A 178 -5.41 -0.26 6.26
N PRO A 179 -6.08 -0.49 5.11
CA PRO A 179 -7.27 0.28 4.75
C PRO A 179 -8.41 0.09 5.76
N VAL A 180 -8.58 -1.12 6.30
CA VAL A 180 -9.60 -1.41 7.32
C VAL A 180 -9.28 -0.72 8.63
N LEU A 181 -8.02 -0.76 9.08
CA LEU A 181 -7.60 -0.12 10.33
C LEU A 181 -7.70 1.42 10.27
N LEU A 182 -7.23 2.02 9.16
CA LEU A 182 -7.32 3.47 8.95
C LEU A 182 -8.77 3.94 8.86
N TRP A 183 -9.61 3.18 8.16
CA TRP A 183 -11.04 3.44 8.13
C TRP A 183 -11.66 3.29 9.51
N ALA A 184 -11.41 2.20 10.24
CA ALA A 184 -11.96 1.97 11.58
C ALA A 184 -11.59 3.11 12.54
N TYR A 185 -10.33 3.55 12.52
CA TYR A 185 -9.86 4.67 13.33
C TYR A 185 -10.60 5.97 13.01
N THR A 186 -10.78 6.28 11.73
CA THR A 186 -11.40 7.54 11.30
C THR A 186 -12.93 7.52 11.43
N ALA A 187 -13.55 6.35 11.27
CA ALA A 187 -14.98 6.09 11.30
C ALA A 187 -15.52 5.71 12.68
N LYS A 188 -14.67 5.64 13.72
CA LYS A 188 -15.03 5.17 15.08
C LYS A 188 -16.28 5.83 15.68
N ASP A 189 -16.50 7.11 15.37
CA ASP A 189 -17.64 7.88 15.89
C ASP A 189 -18.88 7.82 14.97
N SER A 190 -18.79 7.09 13.85
CA SER A 190 -19.88 6.99 12.89
C SER A 190 -20.92 5.94 13.32
N PRO A 191 -22.22 6.15 13.05
CA PRO A 191 -23.25 5.16 13.31
C PRO A 191 -23.02 3.82 12.59
N ALA A 192 -22.35 3.84 11.43
CA ALA A 192 -22.00 2.65 10.68
C ALA A 192 -20.99 1.78 11.45
N PHE A 193 -19.93 2.39 11.98
CA PHE A 193 -18.92 1.68 12.76
C PHE A 193 -19.47 1.17 14.10
N ILE A 194 -20.19 2.02 14.85
CA ILE A 194 -20.80 1.62 16.12
C ILE A 194 -21.79 0.46 15.92
N GLY A 195 -22.51 0.45 14.79
CA GLY A 195 -23.39 -0.65 14.42
C GLY A 195 -22.67 -2.00 14.29
N LEU A 196 -21.41 -1.99 13.82
CA LEU A 196 -20.60 -3.20 13.62
C LEU A 196 -20.05 -3.76 14.93
N LEU A 197 -19.96 -2.94 15.98
CA LEU A 197 -19.47 -3.40 17.27
C LEU A 197 -20.47 -4.37 17.93
N PRO A 198 -19.97 -5.43 18.59
CA PRO A 198 -20.77 -6.25 19.50
C PRO A 198 -21.49 -5.37 20.51
N VAL A 199 -22.69 -5.78 20.95
CA VAL A 199 -23.52 -4.98 21.89
C VAL A 199 -22.73 -4.62 23.16
N ALA A 200 -21.88 -5.52 23.65
CA ALA A 200 -21.03 -5.31 24.82
C ALA A 200 -19.95 -4.21 24.64
N LEU A 201 -19.63 -3.80 23.41
CA LEU A 201 -18.58 -2.83 23.10
C LEU A 201 -19.14 -1.50 22.56
N ARG A 202 -20.47 -1.34 22.50
CA ARG A 202 -21.08 -0.09 22.04
C ARG A 202 -20.99 0.98 23.13
N PRO A 203 -20.64 2.24 22.81
CA PRO A 203 -20.69 3.33 23.77
C PRO A 203 -22.10 3.47 24.36
N SER A 204 -22.22 3.62 25.69
CA SER A 204 -23.50 3.89 26.36
C SER A 204 -24.08 5.22 25.85
N ALA A 205 -25.39 5.25 25.57
CA ALA A 205 -26.09 6.45 25.10
C ALA A 205 -26.22 7.56 26.18
N ASP A 206 -25.76 7.29 27.41
CA ASP A 206 -25.95 8.15 28.57
C ASP A 206 -24.82 9.18 28.69
N GLY A 207 -24.96 10.29 27.96
CA GLY A 207 -24.06 11.44 28.03
C GLY A 207 -24.66 12.75 27.52
N GLY A 208 -25.99 12.90 27.51
CA GLY A 208 -26.66 14.18 27.25
C GLY A 208 -26.79 15.01 28.53
N PRO A 209 -26.69 16.35 28.47
CA PRO A 209 -26.61 17.20 29.65
C PRO A 209 -28.00 17.45 30.22
N ASP A 210 -28.32 16.77 31.32
CA ASP A 210 -29.36 17.20 32.27
C ASP A 210 -28.70 17.39 33.64
N ARG A 211 -28.04 18.54 33.83
CA ARG A 211 -27.92 19.29 35.09
C ARG A 211 -27.63 20.76 34.80
#